data_AF-A0A7W7I7R7-F1
#
_entry.id   AF-A0A7W7I7R7-F1
#
_cell.length_a   1.000
_cell.length_b   1.000
_cell.length_c   1.000
_cell.angle_alpha   90.00
_cell.angle_beta   90.00
_cell.angle_gamma   90.00
#
_symmetry.space_group_name_H-M   'P 1'
#
loop_
_entity.id
_entity.type
_entity.pdbx_description
1 polymer ?
#
loop_
_entity_poly.entity_id
_entity_poly.type
_entity_poly.pdbx_seq_one_letter_code
_entity_poly.pdbx_strand_id
1 'polypeptide(L)'
;MESVDEFLGRQRYVAVDDDLHWRFHSPIAPLQLRAPAADVERWLDATGTLVERVMEVNRQDHRAAVRLKPALTPMWRRILWKIRPKASRARMRSEYEAVHDRLYGELAQAYEAYDEQTTGLVERVQAKHLAAQRETEALVRQELREREERIATLGGPEDAVWAYCVLEKPDGQRDIEIWVPALDDDPPAPPLLANVTAREIQAEIARERDERPYTAVFWSLNTSEAMRERQGDENPYHEDYEDEAEARTWEELTGERIEQLPTPPDTGHGSGPTGTHGPSSTYGSDYGAGGDYGGGGYTGGFGGSF
;
A
#
# COMPACT_ATOMS: atom_id res chain seq x y z
N MET A 1 22.38 36.76 -19.18
CA MET A 1 21.24 36.42 -18.32
C MET A 1 20.44 35.43 -19.14
N GLU A 2 20.78 34.14 -19.03
CA GLU A 2 20.09 33.07 -19.78
C GLU A 2 18.63 33.02 -19.31
N SER A 3 17.68 32.83 -20.25
CA SER A 3 16.26 32.84 -19.91
C SER A 3 15.92 31.60 -19.06
N VAL A 4 14.92 31.74 -18.20
CA VAL A 4 14.40 30.62 -17.39
C VAL A 4 13.96 29.46 -18.29
N ASP A 5 13.47 29.74 -19.50
CA ASP A 5 13.13 28.72 -20.50
C ASP A 5 14.36 28.02 -21.11
N GLU A 6 15.49 28.70 -21.26
CA GLU A 6 16.74 28.10 -21.73
C GLU A 6 17.39 27.23 -20.64
N PHE A 7 17.25 27.64 -19.37
CA PHE A 7 17.67 26.85 -18.21
C PHE A 7 16.79 25.61 -18.00
N LEU A 8 15.46 25.76 -18.13
CA LEU A 8 14.49 24.66 -18.03
C LEU A 8 14.56 23.72 -19.24
N GLY A 9 14.84 24.25 -20.44
CA GLY A 9 15.01 23.45 -21.67
C GLY A 9 16.24 22.53 -21.65
N ARG A 10 17.27 22.86 -20.84
CA ARG A 10 18.47 22.02 -20.65
C ARG A 10 18.27 20.88 -19.65
N GLN A 11 17.21 20.90 -18.84
CA GLN A 11 16.90 19.82 -17.88
C GLN A 11 15.76 18.95 -18.43
N ARG A 12 16.10 17.94 -19.24
CA ARG A 12 15.15 16.90 -19.64
C ARG A 12 15.11 15.81 -18.57
N TYR A 13 13.91 15.51 -18.08
CA TYR A 13 13.64 14.46 -17.11
C TYR A 13 13.53 13.12 -17.84
N VAL A 14 14.20 12.08 -17.34
CA VAL A 14 13.87 10.70 -17.73
C VAL A 14 12.62 10.31 -16.94
N ALA A 15 11.47 10.33 -17.58
CA ALA A 15 10.33 9.55 -17.13
C ALA A 15 10.50 8.14 -17.72
N VAL A 16 10.60 7.13 -16.88
CA VAL A 16 10.37 5.75 -17.33
C VAL A 16 8.90 5.70 -17.73
N ASP A 17 8.64 5.34 -18.98
CA ASP A 17 7.33 5.34 -19.64
C ASP A 17 6.20 4.80 -18.73
N ASP A 18 5.04 5.44 -18.74
CA ASP A 18 3.83 4.96 -18.05
C ASP A 18 3.44 3.54 -18.56
N ASP A 19 3.80 3.20 -19.81
CA ASP A 19 3.64 1.85 -20.38
C ASP A 19 4.64 0.80 -19.82
N LEU A 20 5.62 1.18 -19.00
CA LEU A 20 6.47 0.25 -18.25
C LEU A 20 6.04 0.12 -16.78
N HIS A 21 5.30 1.11 -16.26
CA HIS A 21 4.82 1.16 -14.88
C HIS A 21 3.87 0.01 -14.52
N TRP A 22 3.07 -0.48 -15.48
CA TRP A 22 2.14 -1.59 -15.23
C TRP A 22 2.82 -2.97 -15.16
N ARG A 23 4.08 -3.10 -15.62
CA ARG A 23 4.81 -4.38 -15.61
C ARG A 23 5.69 -4.59 -14.37
N PHE A 24 6.08 -3.51 -13.71
CA PHE A 24 6.89 -3.56 -12.50
C PHE A 24 6.12 -2.83 -11.39
N HIS A 25 5.34 -3.58 -10.61
CA HIS A 25 4.62 -3.08 -9.45
C HIS A 25 5.60 -2.64 -8.35
N SER A 26 6.14 -1.42 -8.48
CA SER A 26 6.84 -0.73 -7.41
C SER A 26 6.02 0.51 -7.03
N PRO A 27 5.73 0.74 -5.73
CA PRO A 27 5.01 1.92 -5.26
C PRO A 27 5.86 3.20 -5.28
N ILE A 28 7.06 3.14 -5.89
CA ILE A 28 7.99 4.25 -5.97
C ILE A 28 7.58 5.09 -7.19
N ALA A 29 7.21 6.36 -6.95
CA ALA A 29 6.98 7.34 -8.01
C ALA A 29 8.09 7.25 -9.08
N PRO A 30 7.77 7.37 -10.39
CA PRO A 30 8.74 7.18 -11.46
C PRO A 30 9.99 8.02 -11.18
N LEU A 31 11.10 7.34 -10.96
CA LEU A 31 12.32 7.94 -10.46
C LEU A 31 12.85 8.89 -11.55
N GLN A 32 12.56 10.19 -11.41
CA GLN A 32 12.93 11.18 -12.41
C GLN A 32 14.45 11.38 -12.39
N LEU A 33 15.13 10.73 -13.34
CA LEU A 33 16.58 10.86 -13.49
C LEU A 33 16.84 12.17 -14.25
N ARG A 34 17.38 13.16 -13.53
CA ARG A 34 18.05 14.32 -14.14
C ARG A 34 19.35 13.83 -14.76
N ALA A 35 19.39 13.77 -16.08
CA ALA A 35 20.59 13.50 -16.86
C ALA A 35 20.79 14.63 -17.89
N PRO A 36 22.03 14.89 -18.35
CA PRO A 36 22.27 15.79 -19.47
C PRO A 36 21.41 15.39 -20.68
N ALA A 37 20.89 16.36 -21.45
CA ALA A 37 20.02 16.08 -22.58
C ALA A 37 20.64 15.10 -23.60
N ALA A 38 21.95 15.20 -23.83
CA ALA A 38 22.69 14.28 -24.71
C ALA A 38 22.74 12.83 -24.20
N ASP A 39 22.80 12.64 -22.87
CA ASP A 39 22.78 11.32 -22.25
C ASP A 39 21.38 10.69 -22.34
N VAL A 40 20.32 11.51 -22.22
CA VAL A 40 18.93 11.09 -22.39
C VAL A 40 18.64 10.70 -23.84
N GLU A 41 19.07 11.53 -24.80
CA GLU A 41 18.90 11.23 -26.23
C GLU A 41 19.66 9.96 -26.63
N ARG A 42 20.90 9.79 -26.15
CA ARG A 42 21.67 8.56 -26.37
C ARG A 42 20.97 7.33 -25.80
N TRP A 43 20.39 7.43 -24.61
CA TRP A 43 19.65 6.33 -23.99
C TRP A 43 18.36 5.98 -24.74
N LEU A 44 17.58 6.99 -25.15
CA LEU A 44 16.36 6.79 -25.94
C LEU A 44 16.66 6.15 -27.29
N ASP A 45 17.72 6.60 -27.97
CA ASP A 45 18.15 6.05 -29.26
C ASP A 45 18.65 4.61 -29.14
N ALA A 46 19.46 4.32 -28.12
CA ALA A 46 19.92 2.95 -27.83
C ALA A 46 18.76 2.02 -27.48
N THR A 47 17.82 2.49 -26.65
CA THR A 47 16.62 1.72 -26.26
C THR A 47 15.71 1.48 -27.46
N GLY A 48 15.47 2.50 -28.29
CA GLY A 48 14.69 2.38 -29.52
C GLY A 48 15.31 1.36 -30.48
N THR A 49 16.63 1.44 -30.69
CA THR A 49 17.39 0.51 -31.52
C THR A 49 17.30 -0.93 -31.00
N LEU A 50 17.45 -1.14 -29.69
CA LEU A 50 17.33 -2.46 -29.06
C LEU A 50 15.91 -3.02 -29.23
N VAL A 51 14.88 -2.22 -28.94
CA VAL A 51 13.47 -2.64 -29.05
C VAL A 51 13.11 -3.00 -30.48
N GLU A 52 13.50 -2.20 -31.46
CA GLU A 52 13.32 -2.52 -32.88
C GLU A 52 13.99 -3.85 -33.25
N ARG A 53 15.22 -4.07 -32.76
CA ARG A 53 15.97 -5.28 -33.03
C ARG A 53 15.34 -6.51 -32.39
N VAL A 54 14.90 -6.42 -31.14
CA VAL A 54 14.16 -7.47 -30.42
C VAL A 54 12.87 -7.81 -31.15
N MET A 55 12.09 -6.80 -31.56
CA MET A 55 10.86 -7.01 -32.32
C MET A 55 11.12 -7.73 -33.64
N GLU A 56 12.19 -7.34 -34.35
CA GLU A 56 12.53 -7.97 -35.62
C GLU A 56 12.99 -9.43 -35.44
N VAL A 57 13.84 -9.70 -34.45
CA VAL A 57 14.25 -11.06 -34.09
C VAL A 57 13.04 -11.92 -33.73
N ASN A 58 12.12 -11.41 -32.91
CA ASN A 58 10.91 -12.12 -32.51
C ASN A 58 9.97 -12.39 -33.72
N ARG A 59 9.83 -11.44 -34.65
CA ARG A 59 9.08 -11.68 -35.91
C ARG A 59 9.73 -12.78 -36.75
N GLN A 60 11.05 -12.80 -36.84
CA GLN A 60 11.78 -13.82 -37.61
C GLN A 60 11.68 -15.21 -36.96
N ASP A 61 11.84 -15.28 -35.64
CA ASP A 61 11.66 -16.51 -34.88
C ASP A 61 10.23 -17.05 -35.01
N HIS A 62 9.22 -16.17 -34.86
CA HIS A 62 7.83 -16.55 -35.05
C HIS A 62 7.56 -17.11 -36.46
N ARG A 63 8.09 -16.47 -37.51
CA ARG A 63 7.99 -16.96 -38.90
C ARG A 63 8.65 -18.33 -39.09
N ALA A 64 9.77 -18.58 -38.41
CA ALA A 64 10.46 -19.86 -38.44
C ALA A 64 9.68 -20.94 -37.67
N ALA A 65 9.17 -20.61 -36.48
CA ALA A 65 8.41 -21.51 -35.60
C ALA A 65 7.06 -21.93 -36.19
N VAL A 66 6.37 -21.05 -36.92
CA VAL A 66 5.10 -21.37 -37.62
C VAL A 66 5.29 -22.53 -38.62
N ARG A 67 6.49 -22.69 -39.20
CA ARG A 67 6.79 -23.83 -40.10
C ARG A 67 6.80 -25.17 -39.36
N LEU A 68 7.01 -25.16 -38.05
CA LEU A 68 7.02 -26.33 -37.18
C LEU A 68 5.70 -26.57 -36.43
N LYS A 69 4.81 -25.58 -36.36
CA LYS A 69 3.52 -25.64 -35.65
C LYS A 69 2.34 -25.87 -36.61
N PRO A 70 1.96 -27.13 -36.92
CA PRO A 70 0.83 -27.41 -37.81
C PRO A 70 -0.49 -26.82 -37.28
N ALA A 71 -0.65 -26.73 -35.96
CA ALA A 71 -1.83 -26.15 -35.31
C ALA A 71 -2.13 -24.69 -35.73
N LEU A 72 -1.16 -23.95 -36.27
CA LEU A 72 -1.35 -22.57 -36.73
C LEU A 72 -1.50 -22.46 -38.25
N THR A 73 -1.62 -23.58 -38.97
CA THR A 73 -1.71 -23.64 -40.43
C THR A 73 -3.08 -24.13 -40.92
N PRO A 74 -3.50 -23.79 -42.15
CA PRO A 74 -4.72 -24.30 -42.76
C PRO A 74 -4.79 -25.84 -42.75
N MET A 75 -6.00 -26.40 -42.69
CA MET A 75 -6.24 -27.83 -42.48
C MET A 75 -5.45 -28.75 -43.45
N TRP A 76 -5.29 -28.34 -44.72
CA TRP A 76 -4.52 -29.09 -45.71
C TRP A 76 -3.01 -29.16 -45.40
N ARG A 77 -2.41 -28.09 -44.85
CA ARG A 77 -1.00 -28.10 -44.40
C ARG A 77 -0.79 -28.95 -43.16
N ARG A 78 -1.78 -29.02 -42.27
CA ARG A 78 -1.77 -29.95 -41.11
C ARG A 78 -1.72 -31.40 -41.55
N ILE A 79 -2.51 -31.75 -42.56
CA ILE A 79 -2.53 -33.10 -43.14
C ILE A 79 -1.17 -33.41 -43.79
N LEU A 80 -0.64 -32.50 -44.62
CA LEU A 80 0.70 -32.64 -45.22
C LEU A 80 1.82 -32.80 -44.18
N TRP A 81 1.71 -32.14 -43.03
CA TRP A 81 2.67 -32.27 -41.94
C TRP A 81 2.60 -33.64 -41.25
N LYS A 82 1.38 -34.18 -41.04
CA LYS A 82 1.17 -35.51 -40.43
C LYS A 82 1.71 -36.65 -41.29
N ILE A 83 1.56 -36.56 -42.60
CA ILE A 83 2.03 -37.58 -43.55
C ILE A 83 3.53 -37.46 -43.89
N ARG A 84 4.22 -36.42 -43.41
CA ARG A 84 5.62 -36.17 -43.73
C ARG A 84 6.56 -37.20 -43.07
N PRO A 85 7.58 -37.71 -43.78
CA PRO A 85 8.54 -38.65 -43.20
C PRO A 85 9.22 -38.09 -41.94
N LYS A 86 9.52 -38.97 -40.97
CA LYS A 86 10.20 -38.58 -39.72
C LYS A 86 11.52 -37.85 -40.00
N ALA A 87 12.32 -38.32 -40.97
CA ALA A 87 13.57 -37.69 -41.38
C ALA A 87 13.39 -36.25 -41.90
N SER A 88 12.32 -35.98 -42.67
CA SER A 88 12.02 -34.63 -43.16
C SER A 88 11.57 -33.69 -42.04
N ARG A 89 10.85 -34.20 -41.03
CA ARG A 89 10.49 -33.43 -39.83
C ARG A 89 11.70 -33.14 -38.95
N ALA A 90 12.61 -34.11 -38.79
CA ALA A 90 13.87 -33.92 -38.06
C ALA A 90 14.76 -32.86 -38.74
N ARG A 91 14.89 -32.91 -40.06
CA ARG A 91 15.61 -31.89 -40.84
C ARG A 91 15.03 -30.49 -40.65
N MET A 92 13.71 -30.33 -40.71
CA MET A 92 13.06 -29.02 -40.48
C MET A 92 13.27 -28.48 -39.06
N ARG A 93 13.34 -29.36 -38.05
CA ARG A 93 13.68 -28.96 -36.68
C ARG A 93 15.12 -28.49 -36.57
N SER A 94 16.06 -29.23 -37.14
CA SER A 94 17.48 -28.84 -37.18
C SER A 94 17.69 -27.52 -37.94
N GLU A 95 16.97 -27.31 -39.05
CA GLU A 95 16.98 -26.03 -39.79
C GLU A 95 16.41 -24.87 -38.96
N TYR A 96 15.38 -25.12 -38.14
CA TYR A 96 14.85 -24.13 -37.21
C TYR A 96 15.82 -23.84 -36.07
N GLU A 97 16.39 -24.87 -35.44
CA GLU A 97 17.38 -24.73 -34.37
C GLU A 97 18.57 -23.88 -34.83
N ALA A 98 19.09 -24.13 -36.04
CA ALA A 98 20.16 -23.31 -36.61
C ALA A 98 19.76 -21.84 -36.84
N VAL A 99 18.51 -21.58 -37.24
CA VAL A 99 17.98 -20.21 -37.36
C VAL A 99 17.80 -19.57 -35.97
N HIS A 100 17.31 -20.32 -35.01
CA HIS A 100 17.08 -19.88 -33.65
C HIS A 100 18.39 -19.51 -32.95
N ASP A 101 19.41 -20.35 -33.05
CA ASP A 101 20.76 -20.10 -32.50
C ASP A 101 21.37 -18.84 -33.09
N ARG A 102 21.23 -18.66 -34.42
CA ARG A 102 21.68 -17.44 -35.09
C ARG A 102 20.93 -16.20 -34.58
N LEU A 103 19.62 -16.28 -34.42
CA LEU A 103 18.79 -15.17 -33.94
C LEU A 103 19.11 -14.79 -32.49
N TYR A 104 19.40 -15.79 -31.64
CA TYR A 104 19.89 -15.55 -30.28
C TYR A 104 21.27 -14.89 -30.26
N GLY A 105 22.17 -15.28 -31.17
CA GLY A 105 23.44 -14.58 -31.36
C GLY A 105 23.26 -13.12 -31.79
N GLU A 106 22.34 -12.86 -32.72
CA GLU A 106 21.99 -11.50 -33.16
C GLU A 106 21.36 -10.65 -32.03
N LEU A 107 20.62 -11.30 -31.11
CA LEU A 107 20.05 -10.65 -29.93
C LEU A 107 21.13 -10.33 -28.88
N ALA A 108 22.05 -11.26 -28.63
CA ALA A 108 23.17 -11.04 -27.70
C ALA A 108 24.04 -9.85 -28.15
N GLN A 109 24.34 -9.75 -29.45
CA GLN A 109 25.06 -8.61 -30.02
C GLN A 109 24.29 -7.28 -29.89
N ALA A 110 22.96 -7.32 -29.98
CA ALA A 110 22.14 -6.13 -29.80
C ALA A 110 22.17 -5.63 -28.34
N TYR A 111 22.17 -6.55 -27.37
CA TYR A 111 22.36 -6.21 -25.96
C TYR A 111 23.77 -5.68 -25.68
N GLU A 112 24.81 -6.29 -26.25
CA GLU A 112 26.18 -5.80 -26.11
C GLU A 112 26.35 -4.38 -26.68
N ALA A 113 25.79 -4.12 -27.87
CA ALA A 113 25.79 -2.78 -28.46
C ALA A 113 24.98 -1.77 -27.62
N TYR A 114 23.85 -2.19 -27.04
CA TYR A 114 23.08 -1.36 -26.12
C TYR A 114 23.88 -1.03 -24.86
N ASP A 115 24.58 -2.00 -24.27
CA ASP A 115 25.42 -1.80 -23.08
C ASP A 115 26.58 -0.85 -23.37
N GLU A 116 27.23 -0.99 -24.53
CA GLU A 116 28.27 -0.04 -24.99
C GLU A 116 27.72 1.38 -25.17
N GLN A 117 26.56 1.53 -25.82
CA GLN A 117 25.93 2.83 -26.05
C GLN A 117 25.41 3.48 -24.76
N THR A 118 25.06 2.68 -23.76
CA THR A 118 24.57 3.14 -22.45
C THR A 118 25.63 3.09 -21.35
N THR A 119 26.88 2.83 -21.71
CA THR A 119 28.00 2.79 -20.76
C THR A 119 28.13 4.11 -19.99
N GLY A 120 28.34 4.03 -18.67
CA GLY A 120 28.43 5.17 -17.76
C GLY A 120 27.08 5.78 -17.33
N LEU A 121 25.98 5.50 -18.05
CA LEU A 121 24.63 5.88 -17.60
C LEU A 121 24.17 4.98 -16.45
N VAL A 122 24.42 3.68 -16.56
CA VAL A 122 24.06 2.68 -15.53
C VAL A 122 24.70 3.02 -14.19
N GLU A 123 25.98 3.39 -14.17
CA GLU A 123 26.71 3.80 -12.96
C GLU A 123 26.12 5.08 -12.34
N ARG A 124 25.72 6.04 -13.18
CA ARG A 124 25.08 7.29 -12.74
C ARG A 124 23.70 7.05 -12.12
N VAL A 125 22.91 6.16 -12.73
CA VAL A 125 21.60 5.77 -12.22
C VAL A 125 21.74 5.01 -10.91
N GLN A 126 22.67 4.05 -10.83
CA GLN A 126 22.96 3.31 -9.60
C GLN A 126 23.44 4.23 -8.47
N ALA A 127 24.35 5.15 -8.75
CA ALA A 127 24.82 6.13 -7.77
C ALA A 127 23.68 7.02 -7.23
N LYS A 128 22.76 7.44 -8.11
CA LYS A 128 21.60 8.24 -7.71
C LYS A 128 20.55 7.43 -6.95
N HIS A 129 20.34 6.16 -7.32
CA HIS A 129 19.47 5.25 -6.58
C HIS A 129 20.01 5.01 -5.16
N LEU A 130 21.31 4.80 -5.02
CA LEU A 130 21.97 4.68 -3.71
C LEU A 130 21.85 5.98 -2.89
N ALA A 131 21.97 7.14 -3.53
CA ALA A 131 21.77 8.42 -2.86
C ALA A 131 20.31 8.60 -2.38
N ALA A 132 19.33 8.29 -3.24
CA ALA A 132 17.91 8.34 -2.90
C ALA A 132 17.58 7.35 -1.76
N GLN A 133 18.14 6.14 -1.79
CA GLN A 133 17.99 5.17 -0.69
C GLN A 133 18.53 5.73 0.62
N ARG A 134 19.69 6.37 0.61
CA ARG A 134 20.26 7.02 1.81
C ARG A 134 19.40 8.17 2.32
N GLU A 135 18.81 8.96 1.43
CA GLU A 135 17.87 10.03 1.79
C GLU A 135 16.60 9.44 2.42
N THR A 136 16.00 8.40 1.81
CA THR A 136 14.83 7.72 2.38
C THR A 136 15.14 7.08 3.72
N GLU A 137 16.29 6.42 3.87
CA GLU A 137 16.71 5.86 5.15
C GLU A 137 16.94 6.95 6.21
N ALA A 138 17.44 8.12 5.80
CA ALA A 138 17.62 9.24 6.71
C ALA A 138 16.27 9.80 7.18
N LEU A 139 15.29 9.92 6.28
CA LEU A 139 13.93 10.33 6.61
C LEU A 139 13.25 9.32 7.54
N VAL A 140 13.30 8.03 7.22
CA VAL A 140 12.75 6.97 8.10
C VAL A 140 13.42 7.00 9.47
N ARG A 141 14.75 7.19 9.53
CA ARG A 141 15.46 7.32 10.80
C ARG A 141 15.07 8.57 11.58
N GLN A 142 14.74 9.66 10.89
CA GLN A 142 14.26 10.88 11.53
C GLN A 142 12.84 10.69 12.06
N GLU A 143 11.94 10.16 11.25
CA GLU A 143 10.55 9.86 11.62
C GLU A 143 10.47 8.90 12.81
N LEU A 144 11.31 7.87 12.84
CA LEU A 144 11.40 6.96 13.99
C LEU A 144 11.85 7.68 15.27
N ARG A 145 12.78 8.63 15.19
CA ARG A 145 13.20 9.42 16.36
C ARG A 145 12.10 10.35 16.83
N GLU A 146 11.43 11.03 15.90
CA GLU A 146 10.31 11.91 16.21
C GLU A 146 9.16 11.12 16.85
N ARG A 147 8.88 9.91 16.36
CA ARG A 147 7.93 8.97 16.99
C ARG A 147 8.36 8.55 18.38
N GLU A 148 9.62 8.16 18.58
CA GLU A 148 10.16 7.81 19.90
C GLU A 148 10.06 8.99 20.89
N GLU A 149 10.37 10.21 20.43
CA GLU A 149 10.25 11.44 21.22
C GLU A 149 8.79 11.76 21.58
N ARG A 150 7.84 11.61 20.63
CA ARG A 150 6.40 11.77 20.89
C ARG A 150 5.89 10.78 21.93
N ILE A 151 6.20 9.49 21.77
CA ILE A 151 5.82 8.45 22.73
C ILE A 151 6.40 8.75 24.11
N ALA A 152 7.67 9.16 24.18
CA ALA A 152 8.33 9.49 25.44
C ALA A 152 7.67 10.69 26.14
N THR A 153 7.10 11.64 25.37
CA THR A 153 6.43 12.84 25.88
C THR A 153 5.14 12.52 26.65
N LEU A 154 4.49 11.38 26.37
CA LEU A 154 3.34 10.91 27.15
C LEU A 154 3.68 10.59 28.62
N GLY A 155 4.96 10.34 28.91
CA GLY A 155 5.43 9.96 30.23
C GLY A 155 4.92 8.60 30.71
N GLY A 156 5.20 8.32 31.97
CA GLY A 156 4.71 7.18 32.74
C GLY A 156 3.55 7.54 33.67
N PRO A 157 3.04 6.56 34.44
CA PRO A 157 1.86 6.71 35.31
C PRO A 157 1.97 7.83 36.36
N GLU A 158 3.19 8.14 36.82
CA GLU A 158 3.45 9.13 37.86
C GLU A 158 3.89 10.49 37.29
N ASP A 159 4.03 10.61 35.97
CA ASP A 159 4.52 11.84 35.35
C ASP A 159 3.38 12.86 35.24
N ALA A 160 3.61 14.04 35.82
CA ALA A 160 2.64 15.12 35.91
C ALA A 160 2.72 16.05 34.68
N VAL A 161 2.41 15.50 33.50
CA VAL A 161 2.56 16.20 32.20
C VAL A 161 1.23 16.45 31.49
N TRP A 162 0.13 16.01 32.07
CA TRP A 162 -1.18 16.06 31.42
C TRP A 162 -1.97 17.31 31.80
N ALA A 163 -2.92 17.67 30.96
CA ALA A 163 -3.90 18.71 31.18
C ALA A 163 -5.28 18.27 30.68
N TYR A 164 -6.34 18.86 31.22
CA TYR A 164 -7.68 18.67 30.68
C TYR A 164 -8.56 19.91 30.87
N CYS A 165 -9.64 19.96 30.11
CA CYS A 165 -10.74 20.91 30.29
C CYS A 165 -12.08 20.21 30.10
N VAL A 166 -13.16 20.85 30.56
CA VAL A 166 -14.54 20.41 30.31
C VAL A 166 -15.18 21.39 29.34
N LEU A 167 -15.69 20.86 28.23
CA LEU A 167 -16.43 21.62 27.23
C LEU A 167 -17.93 21.33 27.42
N GLU A 168 -18.71 22.39 27.59
CA GLU A 168 -20.17 22.30 27.68
C GLU A 168 -20.79 22.65 26.32
N LYS A 169 -21.51 21.69 25.73
CA LYS A 169 -22.24 21.85 24.48
C LYS A 169 -23.55 22.61 24.70
N PRO A 170 -24.13 23.26 23.66
CA PRO A 170 -25.38 24.02 23.78
C PRO A 170 -26.60 23.22 24.26
N ASP A 171 -26.60 21.90 24.07
CA ASP A 171 -27.63 20.96 24.52
C ASP A 171 -27.44 20.50 25.98
N GLY A 172 -26.41 20.99 26.66
CA GLY A 172 -26.06 20.62 28.02
C GLY A 172 -25.26 19.32 28.14
N GLN A 173 -24.87 18.71 27.02
CA GLN A 173 -23.88 17.62 27.02
C GLN A 173 -22.51 18.18 27.39
N ARG A 174 -21.68 17.36 28.05
CA ARG A 174 -20.31 17.71 28.42
C ARG A 174 -19.33 16.72 27.83
N ASP A 175 -18.20 17.26 27.41
CA ASP A 175 -17.05 16.51 26.95
C ASP A 175 -15.83 16.89 27.80
N ILE A 176 -14.98 15.92 28.11
CA ILE A 176 -13.68 16.13 28.75
C ILE A 176 -12.63 15.98 27.65
N GLU A 177 -11.92 17.07 27.35
CA GLU A 177 -10.78 17.06 26.44
C GLU A 177 -9.49 16.93 27.25
N ILE A 178 -8.64 15.96 26.92
CA ILE A 178 -7.39 15.64 27.61
C ILE A 178 -6.21 15.77 26.64
N TRP A 179 -5.11 16.39 27.06
CA TRP A 179 -3.93 16.53 26.22
C TRP A 179 -2.63 16.60 27.02
N VAL A 180 -1.52 16.40 26.32
CA VAL A 180 -0.17 16.70 26.81
C VAL A 180 0.27 18.04 26.20
N PRO A 181 0.50 19.11 26.99
CA PRO A 181 0.82 20.44 26.46
C PRO A 181 2.09 20.51 25.59
N ALA A 182 3.01 19.56 25.73
CA ALA A 182 4.20 19.48 24.88
C ALA A 182 3.92 18.88 23.48
N LEU A 183 2.79 18.20 23.30
CA LEU A 183 2.32 17.65 22.02
C LEU A 183 1.25 18.55 21.38
N ASP A 184 0.38 19.15 22.20
CA ASP A 184 -0.73 20.00 21.77
C ASP A 184 -0.68 21.34 22.54
N ASP A 185 -0.24 22.41 21.88
CA ASP A 185 -0.01 23.73 22.50
C ASP A 185 -1.18 24.72 22.35
N ASP A 186 -2.19 24.38 21.53
CA ASP A 186 -3.40 25.19 21.28
C ASP A 186 -4.67 24.45 21.73
N PRO A 187 -5.01 24.47 23.04
CA PRO A 187 -6.15 23.74 23.56
C PRO A 187 -7.47 24.47 23.24
N PRO A 188 -8.60 23.73 23.13
CA PRO A 188 -9.90 24.31 22.81
C PRO A 188 -10.44 25.27 23.89
N ALA A 189 -9.95 25.14 25.13
CA ALA A 189 -10.25 26.04 26.24
C ALA A 189 -9.07 26.05 27.24
N PRO A 190 -8.99 27.07 28.13
CA PRO A 190 -8.02 27.06 29.22
C PRO A 190 -8.17 25.79 30.07
N PRO A 191 -7.05 25.15 30.48
CA PRO A 191 -7.11 23.94 31.28
C PRO A 191 -7.76 24.21 32.64
N LEU A 192 -8.63 23.29 33.06
CA LEU A 192 -9.13 23.26 34.43
C LEU A 192 -8.04 22.80 35.39
N LEU A 193 -7.28 21.78 34.98
CA LEU A 193 -6.06 21.33 35.62
C LEU A 193 -4.97 21.09 34.58
N ALA A 194 -3.73 21.41 34.94
CA ALA A 194 -2.54 21.22 34.13
C ALA A 194 -1.36 20.82 35.02
N ASN A 195 -0.37 20.15 34.44
CA ASN A 195 0.73 19.50 35.16
C ASN A 195 0.21 18.50 36.20
N VAL A 196 -0.72 17.66 35.76
CA VAL A 196 -1.31 16.58 36.56
C VAL A 196 -0.96 15.24 35.96
N THR A 197 -1.04 14.20 36.79
CA THR A 197 -0.87 12.81 36.37
C THR A 197 -2.14 12.31 35.68
N ALA A 198 -2.00 11.29 34.82
CA ALA A 198 -3.15 10.66 34.19
C ALA A 198 -4.16 10.11 35.23
N ARG A 199 -3.69 9.63 36.39
CA ARG A 199 -4.55 9.16 37.49
C ARG A 199 -5.37 10.26 38.15
N GLU A 200 -4.80 11.45 38.30
CA GLU A 200 -5.56 12.60 38.81
C GLU A 200 -6.67 12.99 37.83
N ILE A 201 -6.40 12.96 36.53
CA ILE A 201 -7.44 13.17 35.50
C ILE A 201 -8.49 12.06 35.56
N GLN A 202 -8.10 10.79 35.73
CA GLN A 202 -9.04 9.67 35.87
C GLN A 202 -10.00 9.85 37.06
N ALA A 203 -9.48 10.34 38.20
CA ALA A 203 -10.32 10.64 39.36
C ALA A 203 -11.33 11.77 39.08
N GLU A 204 -10.93 12.77 38.29
CA GLU A 204 -11.81 13.86 37.86
C GLU A 204 -12.86 13.41 36.85
N ILE A 205 -12.51 12.50 35.94
CA ILE A 205 -13.46 11.84 35.02
C ILE A 205 -14.51 11.06 35.82
N ALA A 206 -14.08 10.28 36.82
CA ALA A 206 -15.00 9.54 37.69
C ALA A 206 -15.95 10.48 38.43
N ARG A 207 -15.42 11.57 39.01
CA ARG A 207 -16.24 12.60 39.69
C ARG A 207 -17.25 13.26 38.76
N GLU A 208 -16.85 13.64 37.54
CA GLU A 208 -17.76 14.25 36.57
C GLU A 208 -18.83 13.23 36.14
N ARG A 209 -18.47 11.95 35.96
CA ARG A 209 -19.40 10.88 35.58
C ARG A 209 -20.37 10.47 36.69
N ASP A 210 -20.02 10.67 37.96
CA ASP A 210 -20.96 10.49 39.07
C ASP A 210 -22.15 11.46 38.98
N GLU A 211 -21.92 12.69 38.50
CA GLU A 211 -22.95 13.70 38.29
C GLU A 211 -23.58 13.62 36.89
N ARG A 212 -22.77 13.28 35.88
CA ARG A 212 -23.10 13.28 34.46
C ARG A 212 -22.60 11.98 33.79
N PRO A 213 -23.35 10.87 33.90
CA PRO A 213 -22.87 9.54 33.48
C PRO A 213 -22.44 9.41 32.02
N TYR A 214 -22.98 10.24 31.13
CA TYR A 214 -22.72 10.19 29.68
C TYR A 214 -21.73 11.26 29.21
N THR A 215 -20.85 11.72 30.09
CA THR A 215 -19.78 12.66 29.74
C THR A 215 -18.76 11.94 28.85
N ALA A 216 -18.62 12.42 27.62
CA ALA A 216 -17.66 11.90 26.66
C ALA A 216 -16.24 12.34 27.02
N VAL A 217 -15.25 11.55 26.62
CA VAL A 217 -13.82 11.86 26.83
C VAL A 217 -13.16 11.87 25.47
N PHE A 218 -12.24 12.80 25.23
CA PHE A 218 -11.49 12.90 24.00
C PHE A 218 -10.05 13.24 24.31
N TRP A 219 -9.16 12.80 23.42
CA TRP A 219 -7.76 13.19 23.44
C TRP A 219 -7.48 14.12 22.27
N SER A 220 -6.70 15.16 22.51
CA SER A 220 -6.27 16.06 21.44
C SER A 220 -5.41 15.33 20.41
N LEU A 221 -5.37 15.87 19.19
CA LEU A 221 -4.91 15.16 17.99
C LEU A 221 -3.52 14.53 18.15
N ASN A 222 -2.50 15.29 18.56
CA ASN A 222 -1.13 14.78 18.65
C ASN A 222 -0.95 13.88 19.88
N THR A 223 -1.71 14.12 20.94
CA THR A 223 -1.79 13.23 22.10
C THR A 223 -2.38 11.87 21.72
N SER A 224 -3.51 11.82 20.99
CA SER A 224 -4.10 10.58 20.45
C SER A 224 -3.11 9.85 19.55
N GLU A 225 -2.46 10.57 18.63
CA GLU A 225 -1.45 9.99 17.74
C GLU A 225 -0.31 9.33 18.53
N ALA A 226 0.28 10.04 19.49
CA ALA A 226 1.33 9.47 20.34
C ALA A 226 0.84 8.24 21.13
N MET A 227 -0.42 8.24 21.60
CA MET A 227 -1.01 7.11 22.32
C MET A 227 -1.18 5.88 21.42
N ARG A 228 -1.56 6.08 20.14
CA ARG A 228 -1.63 5.02 19.13
C ARG A 228 -0.25 4.49 18.76
N GLU A 229 0.71 5.38 18.56
CA GLU A 229 2.10 5.04 18.26
C GLU A 229 2.75 4.18 19.34
N ARG A 230 2.45 4.46 20.63
CA ARG A 230 2.92 3.68 21.80
C ARG A 230 2.45 2.23 21.78
N GLN A 231 1.23 1.95 21.31
CA GLN A 231 0.69 0.59 21.21
C GLN A 231 1.11 -0.13 19.92
N GLY A 232 1.86 0.53 19.04
CA GLY A 232 2.28 -0.05 17.76
C GLY A 232 1.15 -0.14 16.74
N ASP A 233 0.11 0.69 16.87
CA ASP A 233 -0.95 0.78 15.86
C ASP A 233 -0.49 1.68 14.71
N GLU A 234 -0.29 1.08 13.54
CA GLU A 234 0.19 1.77 12.34
C GLU A 234 -0.95 2.12 11.36
N ASN A 235 -2.22 1.79 11.69
CA ASN A 235 -3.33 2.00 10.76
C ASN A 235 -4.36 3.01 11.29
N PRO A 236 -4.23 4.30 10.95
CA PRO A 236 -5.18 5.35 11.33
C PRO A 236 -6.50 5.32 10.55
N TYR A 237 -6.81 4.24 9.80
CA TYR A 237 -8.00 4.15 8.93
C TYR A 237 -8.89 2.93 9.19
N HIS A 238 -8.74 2.27 10.34
CA HIS A 238 -9.66 1.22 10.73
C HIS A 238 -10.75 1.84 11.63
N GLU A 239 -11.90 2.17 11.03
CA GLU A 239 -13.07 2.79 11.70
C GLU A 239 -13.54 2.09 12.99
N ASP A 240 -13.17 0.82 13.19
CA ASP A 240 -13.56 0.03 14.37
C ASP A 240 -12.52 0.00 15.51
N TYR A 241 -11.30 0.52 15.29
CA TYR A 241 -10.16 0.36 16.22
C TYR A 241 -9.54 1.66 16.73
N GLU A 242 -9.94 2.83 16.20
CA GLU A 242 -9.33 4.13 16.55
C GLU A 242 -9.28 4.34 18.08
N ASP A 243 -10.33 3.96 18.82
CA ASP A 243 -10.43 4.15 20.26
C ASP A 243 -9.67 3.09 21.12
N GLU A 244 -9.34 1.92 20.56
CA GLU A 244 -8.84 0.80 21.37
C GLU A 244 -7.37 0.97 21.80
N ALA A 245 -6.54 1.53 20.92
CA ALA A 245 -5.14 1.80 21.24
C ALA A 245 -5.01 2.91 22.31
N GLU A 246 -5.85 3.93 22.23
CA GLU A 246 -5.86 5.02 23.20
C GLU A 246 -6.40 4.55 24.55
N ALA A 247 -7.51 3.81 24.57
CA ALA A 247 -8.03 3.21 25.80
C ALA A 247 -7.01 2.29 26.49
N ARG A 248 -6.21 1.52 25.73
CA ARG A 248 -5.12 0.69 26.27
C ARG A 248 -3.97 1.53 26.84
N THR A 249 -3.53 2.56 26.14
CA THR A 249 -2.51 3.48 26.68
C THR A 249 -3.01 4.18 27.94
N TRP A 250 -4.29 4.58 27.98
CA TRP A 250 -4.90 5.16 29.16
C TRP A 250 -4.98 4.18 30.33
N GLU A 251 -5.37 2.93 30.07
CA GLU A 251 -5.38 1.85 31.06
C GLU A 251 -3.98 1.55 31.61
N GLU A 252 -2.95 1.59 30.76
CA GLU A 252 -1.54 1.46 31.18
C GLU A 252 -1.10 2.60 32.12
N LEU A 253 -1.49 3.83 31.82
CA LEU A 253 -1.13 5.02 32.59
C LEU A 253 -1.91 5.15 33.90
N THR A 254 -3.18 4.78 33.91
CA THR A 254 -4.07 5.02 35.04
C THR A 254 -4.33 3.77 35.89
N GLY A 255 -4.26 2.59 35.28
CA GLY A 255 -4.72 1.31 35.85
C GLY A 255 -6.21 1.06 35.64
N GLU A 256 -6.94 1.97 34.98
CA GLU A 256 -8.38 1.88 34.74
C GLU A 256 -8.68 2.01 33.25
N ARG A 257 -9.45 1.07 32.70
CA ARG A 257 -9.93 1.17 31.33
C ARG A 257 -11.03 2.23 31.25
N ILE A 258 -10.89 3.14 30.29
CA ILE A 258 -11.86 4.19 30.03
C ILE A 258 -12.82 3.79 28.93
N GLU A 259 -14.11 4.01 29.15
CA GLU A 259 -15.11 4.05 28.09
C GLU A 259 -15.18 5.48 27.57
N GLN A 260 -14.76 5.71 26.33
CA GLN A 260 -14.62 7.06 25.77
C GLN A 260 -15.98 7.72 25.52
N LEU A 261 -16.91 6.98 24.90
CA LEU A 261 -18.24 7.44 24.49
C LEU A 261 -19.33 6.62 25.20
N PRO A 262 -19.61 6.90 26.49
CA PRO A 262 -20.67 6.21 27.22
C PRO A 262 -22.04 6.46 26.58
N THR A 263 -22.74 5.39 26.24
CA THR A 263 -24.05 5.47 25.58
C THR A 263 -25.18 5.46 26.63
N PRO A 264 -26.19 6.35 26.53
CA PRO A 264 -27.38 6.27 27.36
C PRO A 264 -28.06 4.89 27.23
N PRO A 265 -28.58 4.30 28.32
CA PRO A 265 -29.41 3.12 28.22
C PRO A 265 -30.57 3.49 27.30
N ASP A 266 -30.79 2.63 26.30
CA ASP A 266 -31.77 2.82 25.24
C ASP A 266 -33.11 3.21 25.89
N THR A 267 -33.43 4.52 25.88
CA THR A 267 -34.68 5.02 26.41
C THR A 267 -35.72 4.66 25.38
N GLY A 268 -36.17 3.40 25.47
CA GLY A 268 -37.08 2.78 24.54
C GLY A 268 -38.19 3.75 24.17
N HIS A 269 -38.19 4.19 22.91
CA HIS A 269 -39.35 4.79 22.30
C HIS A 269 -40.40 3.69 22.11
N GLY A 270 -41.08 3.34 23.20
CA GLY A 270 -42.29 2.53 23.14
C GLY A 270 -43.42 3.36 22.54
N SER A 271 -43.67 3.19 21.23
CA SER A 271 -45.03 3.07 20.68
C SER A 271 -45.05 2.95 19.14
N GLY A 272 -44.94 1.71 18.66
CA GLY A 272 -45.64 1.23 17.46
C GLY A 272 -46.26 -0.12 17.83
N PRO A 273 -47.56 -0.38 17.61
CA PRO A 273 -48.24 -1.53 18.17
C PRO A 273 -48.03 -2.76 17.29
N THR A 274 -46.98 -3.51 17.53
CA THR A 274 -46.96 -4.95 17.25
C THR A 274 -46.36 -5.64 18.44
N GLY A 275 -47.22 -5.86 19.44
CA GLY A 275 -46.92 -6.77 20.52
C GLY A 275 -46.74 -8.19 19.99
N THR A 276 -46.17 -9.00 20.89
CA THR A 276 -46.05 -10.46 20.81
C THR A 276 -44.97 -10.94 19.82
N HIS A 277 -43.85 -11.45 20.33
CA HIS A 277 -43.72 -12.88 20.61
C HIS A 277 -42.42 -13.17 21.38
N GLY A 278 -42.59 -13.63 22.63
CA GLY A 278 -41.64 -14.53 23.27
C GLY A 278 -41.70 -15.93 22.64
N PRO A 279 -40.81 -16.84 23.06
CA PRO A 279 -40.18 -17.84 22.21
C PRO A 279 -41.09 -19.04 21.92
N SER A 280 -41.05 -19.57 20.69
CA SER A 280 -41.57 -20.90 20.39
C SER A 280 -40.64 -21.68 19.48
N SER A 281 -39.98 -22.66 20.11
CA SER A 281 -39.46 -23.87 19.50
C SER A 281 -40.56 -24.65 18.76
N THR A 282 -40.12 -25.54 17.87
CA THR A 282 -40.85 -26.62 17.17
C THR A 282 -41.85 -26.26 16.07
N TYR A 283 -41.42 -26.40 14.81
CA TYR A 283 -42.07 -27.32 13.85
C TYR A 283 -41.01 -27.82 12.86
N GLY A 284 -40.79 -29.14 12.84
CA GLY A 284 -40.01 -29.80 11.81
C GLY A 284 -40.83 -29.96 10.52
N SER A 285 -40.12 -30.06 9.40
CA SER A 285 -40.53 -30.91 8.29
C SER A 285 -39.30 -31.25 7.45
N ASP A 286 -38.92 -32.53 7.52
CA ASP A 286 -38.19 -33.24 6.48
C ASP A 286 -39.07 -33.38 5.22
N TYR A 287 -38.50 -34.00 4.17
CA TYR A 287 -38.92 -34.13 2.76
C TYR A 287 -38.51 -32.92 1.90
N GLY A 288 -37.65 -33.01 0.88
CA GLY A 288 -37.09 -34.14 0.16
C GLY A 288 -37.06 -33.80 -1.34
N ALA A 289 -35.92 -34.09 -1.98
CA ALA A 289 -35.70 -34.27 -3.41
C ALA A 289 -35.49 -33.05 -4.35
N GLY A 290 -34.27 -33.00 -4.90
CA GLY A 290 -34.06 -32.93 -6.35
C GLY A 290 -33.40 -31.66 -6.89
N GLY A 291 -32.21 -31.79 -7.46
CA GLY A 291 -31.67 -30.75 -8.34
C GLY A 291 -30.15 -30.74 -8.50
N ASP A 292 -29.59 -31.82 -9.04
CA ASP A 292 -28.19 -31.94 -9.45
C ASP A 292 -28.00 -31.24 -10.82
N TYR A 293 -27.20 -30.16 -10.91
CA TYR A 293 -26.62 -29.68 -12.18
C TYR A 293 -25.28 -28.97 -11.95
N GLY A 294 -24.30 -29.38 -12.75
CA GLY A 294 -22.88 -29.06 -12.61
C GLY A 294 -22.48 -27.62 -12.92
N GLY A 295 -21.38 -27.21 -12.29
CA GLY A 295 -20.62 -26.01 -12.61
C GLY A 295 -19.13 -26.36 -12.63
N GLY A 296 -18.52 -26.27 -13.82
CA GLY A 296 -17.16 -26.72 -14.07
C GLY A 296 -16.08 -25.89 -13.37
N GLY A 297 -15.12 -26.61 -12.77
CA GLY A 297 -13.88 -26.04 -12.27
C GLY A 297 -12.90 -25.74 -13.40
N TYR A 298 -12.53 -24.47 -13.54
CA TYR A 298 -11.30 -24.03 -14.19
C TYR A 298 -10.40 -23.42 -13.13
N THR A 299 -9.32 -24.11 -12.76
CA THR A 299 -8.13 -23.50 -12.12
C THR A 299 -6.90 -24.26 -12.61
N GLY A 300 -6.35 -23.82 -13.75
CA GLY A 300 -5.03 -24.24 -14.21
C GLY A 300 -3.98 -23.34 -13.57
N GLY A 301 -3.20 -23.89 -12.63
CA GLY A 301 -2.04 -23.22 -12.04
C GLY A 301 -0.88 -23.12 -13.02
N PHE A 302 -0.29 -21.93 -13.11
CA PHE A 302 1.05 -21.73 -13.65
C PHE A 302 1.99 -21.51 -12.46
N GLY A 303 2.78 -22.54 -12.16
CA GLY A 303 3.96 -22.47 -11.30
C GLY A 303 5.07 -23.24 -12.00
N GLY A 304 6.20 -22.60 -12.22
CA GLY A 304 7.33 -23.23 -12.92
C GLY A 304 8.42 -22.24 -13.30
N SER A 305 9.22 -21.86 -12.31
CA SER A 305 10.56 -21.29 -12.40
C SER A 305 11.52 -22.21 -13.17
N PHE A 306 12.30 -21.64 -14.10
CA PHE A 306 13.76 -21.68 -14.26
C PHE A 306 14.14 -20.76 -15.43
#